data_AF-A0AAW0EZJ9-F1
#
_entry.id   AF-A0AAW0EZJ9-F1
#
_cell.length_a   1.000
_cell.length_b   1.000
_cell.length_c   1.000
_cell.angle_alpha   90.00
_cell.angle_beta   90.00
_cell.angle_gamma   90.00
#
_symmetry.space_group_name_H-M   'P 1'
#
loop_
_entity.id
_entity.type
_entity.pdbx_description
1 polymer ?
#
loop_
_entity_poly.entity_id
_entity_poly.type
_entity_poly.pdbx_seq_one_letter_code
_entity_poly.pdbx_strand_id
1 'polypeptide(L)'
;MAGVECMVYSGVGGAVMVCLLGVATLVFFTGMYYYRRLCLRTERRPPRVFAFDLLKMIVAGLVSSLVNYTFTAKVAWAASGITVRHRPLEGIGWYGAISVVDVLVGAPLSIVVGRLINRACRVLDKTPHAPSPLWDTVHQNIVYGKYSDAHDSTLDYRDRAPPVQWAWWYSQTVTWTWACVLGEMMSGLIVLYSFLLLRSVWNPVAWIAVVVSFWNADCLLKQYVVVLFSRIVLSYLRLALIDHFNQYTERTTASPSAEPSCLPRFLRG
;
A
#
# COMPACT_ATOMS: atom_id res chain seq x y z
N MET A 1 9.63 33.95 -5.09
CA MET A 1 9.09 32.62 -5.44
C MET A 1 7.58 32.70 -5.31
N ALA A 2 6.82 32.50 -6.39
CA ALA A 2 5.36 32.52 -6.31
C ALA A 2 4.90 31.35 -5.41
N GLY A 3 4.18 31.65 -4.33
CA GLY A 3 3.61 30.62 -3.46
C GLY A 3 2.56 29.82 -4.23
N VAL A 4 2.61 28.49 -4.14
CA VAL A 4 1.54 27.63 -4.63
C VAL A 4 0.32 27.82 -3.71
N GLU A 5 -0.83 28.19 -4.28
CA GLU A 5 -2.06 28.34 -3.50
C GLU A 5 -2.48 26.99 -2.90
N CYS A 6 -2.70 27.00 -1.59
CA CYS A 6 -3.11 25.85 -0.78
C CYS A 6 -2.35 24.54 -1.07
N MET A 7 -1.04 24.53 -0.74
CA MET A 7 -0.20 23.34 -0.86
C MET A 7 -0.36 22.40 0.34
N VAL A 8 -0.39 21.09 0.08
CA VAL A 8 -0.46 20.06 1.13
C VAL A 8 0.83 20.00 1.92
N TYR A 9 0.75 19.80 3.24
CA TYR A 9 1.92 19.62 4.11
C TYR A 9 2.87 20.84 4.19
N SER A 10 2.42 22.04 3.82
CA SER A 10 3.24 23.25 3.95
C SER A 10 3.28 23.78 5.39
N GLY A 11 4.48 24.09 5.89
CA GLY A 11 4.69 24.74 7.19
C GLY A 11 4.41 23.85 8.41
N VAL A 12 4.33 24.47 9.60
CA VAL A 12 4.09 23.77 10.88
C VAL A 12 2.76 23.02 10.88
N GLY A 13 1.72 23.58 10.26
CA GLY A 13 0.41 22.93 10.11
C GLY A 13 0.51 21.62 9.32
N GLY A 14 1.36 21.58 8.29
CA GLY A 14 1.64 20.36 7.53
C GLY A 14 2.29 19.26 8.37
N ALA A 15 3.30 19.60 9.17
CA ALA A 15 3.96 18.65 10.06
C ALA A 15 3.00 18.07 11.10
N VAL A 16 2.20 18.92 11.75
CA VAL A 16 1.16 18.49 12.70
C VAL A 16 0.16 17.56 12.01
N MET A 17 -0.26 17.89 10.79
CA MET A 17 -1.21 17.05 10.04
C MET A 17 -0.62 15.67 9.72
N VAL A 18 0.65 15.56 9.30
CA VAL A 18 1.31 14.26 9.08
C VAL A 18 1.33 13.42 10.35
N CYS A 19 1.67 14.02 11.50
CA CYS A 19 1.69 13.33 12.77
C CYS A 19 0.29 12.83 13.18
N LEU A 20 -0.73 13.69 13.10
CA LEU A 20 -2.12 13.34 13.39
C LEU A 20 -2.63 12.23 12.47
N LEU A 21 -2.30 12.29 11.17
CA LEU A 21 -2.64 11.25 10.20
C LEU A 21 -1.95 9.93 10.53
N GLY A 22 -0.68 9.96 10.96
CA GLY A 22 0.05 8.79 11.41
C GLY A 22 -0.64 8.11 12.60
N VAL A 23 -1.03 8.91 13.61
CA VAL A 23 -1.76 8.42 14.79
C VAL A 23 -3.12 7.85 14.40
N ALA A 24 -3.91 8.57 13.60
CA ALA A 24 -5.22 8.11 13.13
C ALA A 24 -5.11 6.79 12.36
N THR A 25 -4.10 6.67 11.49
CA THR A 25 -3.82 5.46 10.71
C THR A 25 -3.48 4.28 11.61
N LEU A 26 -2.60 4.49 12.60
CA LEU A 26 -2.22 3.47 13.58
C LEU A 26 -3.43 2.99 14.40
N VAL A 27 -4.21 3.93 14.95
CA VAL A 27 -5.40 3.62 15.74
C VAL A 27 -6.42 2.87 14.91
N PHE A 28 -6.67 3.31 13.67
CA PHE A 28 -7.61 2.67 12.77
C PHE A 28 -7.20 1.23 12.43
N PHE A 29 -5.96 0.98 11.99
CA PHE A 29 -5.53 -0.37 11.64
C PHE A 29 -5.48 -1.30 12.85
N THR A 30 -5.02 -0.79 13.99
CA THR A 30 -5.00 -1.55 15.25
C THR A 30 -6.42 -1.89 15.70
N GLY A 31 -7.33 -0.91 15.65
CA GLY A 31 -8.74 -1.11 15.98
C GLY A 31 -9.42 -2.12 15.05
N MET A 32 -9.21 -2.00 13.74
CA MET A 32 -9.73 -2.94 12.75
C MET A 32 -9.19 -4.36 12.95
N TYR A 33 -7.90 -4.50 13.30
CA TYR A 33 -7.30 -5.79 13.63
C TYR A 33 -7.98 -6.43 14.84
N TYR A 34 -8.13 -5.71 15.95
CA TYR A 34 -8.79 -6.23 17.14
C TYR A 34 -10.28 -6.49 16.93
N TYR A 35 -10.97 -5.64 16.17
CA TYR A 35 -12.37 -5.86 15.81
C TYR A 35 -12.54 -7.14 15.00
N ARG A 36 -11.71 -7.35 13.96
CA ARG A 36 -11.74 -8.58 13.16
C ARG A 36 -11.31 -9.82 13.96
N ARG A 37 -10.41 -9.67 14.93
CA ARG A 37 -9.91 -10.78 15.77
C ARG A 37 -10.89 -11.18 16.87
N LEU A 38 -11.43 -10.21 17.60
CA LEU A 38 -12.25 -10.43 18.80
C LEU A 38 -13.74 -10.52 18.48
N CYS A 39 -14.26 -9.61 17.64
CA CYS A 39 -15.69 -9.52 17.36
C CYS A 39 -16.07 -10.42 16.19
N LEU A 40 -15.39 -10.30 15.05
CA LEU A 40 -15.73 -11.07 13.84
C LEU A 40 -15.06 -12.44 13.77
N ARG A 41 -14.00 -12.69 14.56
CA ARG A 41 -13.20 -13.93 14.56
C ARG A 41 -12.67 -14.35 13.18
N THR A 42 -12.55 -13.40 12.25
CA THR A 42 -12.02 -13.63 10.89
C THR A 42 -10.52 -13.43 10.81
N GLU A 43 -9.94 -12.63 11.72
CA GLU A 43 -8.50 -12.38 11.76
C GLU A 43 -7.77 -13.46 12.56
N ARG A 44 -6.94 -14.24 11.87
CA ARG A 44 -6.15 -15.33 12.47
C ARG A 44 -4.67 -14.98 12.65
N ARG A 45 -4.17 -13.90 12.04
CA ARG A 45 -2.75 -13.51 12.12
C ARG A 45 -2.33 -13.24 13.56
N PRO A 46 -1.17 -13.75 14.03
CA PRO A 46 -0.62 -13.40 15.34
C PRO A 46 -0.41 -11.89 15.51
N PRO A 47 -0.58 -11.32 16.73
CA PRO A 47 -0.40 -9.87 16.96
C PRO A 47 0.98 -9.34 16.57
N ARG A 48 2.01 -10.18 16.74
CA ARG A 48 3.38 -9.85 16.33
C ARG A 48 3.51 -9.71 14.81
N VAL A 49 2.93 -10.64 14.03
CA VAL A 49 2.91 -10.57 12.56
C VAL A 49 2.18 -9.31 12.09
N PHE A 50 1.04 -8.99 12.73
CA PHE A 50 0.32 -7.76 12.46
C PHE A 50 1.17 -6.50 12.72
N ALA A 51 1.89 -6.44 13.86
CA ALA A 51 2.74 -5.29 14.18
C ALA A 51 3.85 -5.07 13.13
N PHE A 52 4.44 -6.14 12.60
CA PHE A 52 5.44 -6.03 11.52
C PHE A 52 4.83 -5.59 10.19
N ASP A 53 3.68 -6.15 9.82
CA ASP A 53 2.95 -5.69 8.63
C ASP A 53 2.59 -4.21 8.73
N LEU A 54 2.17 -3.77 9.90
CA LEU A 54 1.87 -2.36 10.19
C LEU A 54 3.12 -1.50 10.06
N LEU A 55 4.26 -1.92 10.61
CA LEU A 55 5.54 -1.18 10.47
C LEU A 55 5.96 -1.05 9.00
N LYS A 56 5.88 -2.14 8.23
CA LYS A 56 6.16 -2.13 6.78
C LYS A 56 5.24 -1.16 6.04
N MET A 57 3.95 -1.13 6.38
CA MET A 57 2.98 -0.19 5.79
C MET A 57 3.31 1.26 6.15
N ILE A 58 3.76 1.53 7.37
CA ILE A 58 4.16 2.88 7.80
C ILE A 58 5.39 3.34 7.03
N VAL A 59 6.44 2.52 6.95
CA VAL A 59 7.67 2.85 6.22
C VAL A 59 7.35 3.11 4.75
N ALA A 60 6.63 2.19 4.10
CA ALA A 60 6.23 2.36 2.71
C ALA A 60 5.38 3.62 2.52
N GLY A 61 4.40 3.87 3.41
CA GLY A 61 3.51 5.04 3.34
C GLY A 61 4.23 6.37 3.56
N LEU A 62 5.26 6.42 4.41
CA LEU A 62 6.11 7.60 4.58
C LEU A 62 6.86 7.94 3.29
N VAL A 63 7.52 6.95 2.69
CA VAL A 63 8.26 7.15 1.42
C VAL A 63 7.29 7.48 0.28
N SER A 64 6.15 6.79 0.19
CA SER A 64 5.04 7.08 -0.75
C SER A 64 4.63 8.55 -0.66
N SER A 65 4.46 9.06 0.56
CA SER A 65 3.99 10.44 0.78
C SER A 65 5.00 11.48 0.35
N LEU A 66 6.30 11.21 0.52
CA LEU A 66 7.36 12.09 0.02
C LEU A 66 7.36 12.15 -1.52
N VAL A 67 7.18 11.01 -2.18
CA VAL A 67 7.06 10.93 -3.64
C VAL A 67 5.83 11.69 -4.11
N ASN A 68 4.67 11.43 -3.51
CA ASN A 68 3.41 12.07 -3.86
C ASN A 68 3.46 13.60 -3.63
N TYR A 69 4.05 14.07 -2.53
CA TYR A 69 4.32 15.50 -2.31
C TYR A 69 5.22 16.09 -3.40
N THR A 70 6.30 15.39 -3.77
CA THR A 70 7.24 15.85 -4.80
C THR A 70 6.55 15.99 -6.16
N PHE A 71 5.72 15.02 -6.55
CA PHE A 71 4.95 15.11 -7.79
C PHE A 71 3.87 16.18 -7.72
N THR A 72 3.16 16.30 -6.60
CA THR A 72 2.19 17.38 -6.37
C THR A 72 2.85 18.75 -6.55
N ALA A 73 4.04 18.95 -5.98
CA ALA A 73 4.78 20.20 -6.10
C ALA A 73 5.18 20.50 -7.55
N LYS A 74 5.65 19.49 -8.29
CA LYS A 74 6.00 19.61 -9.71
C LYS A 74 4.78 19.95 -10.58
N VAL A 75 3.65 19.27 -10.36
CA VAL A 75 2.40 19.53 -11.08
C VAL A 75 1.87 20.93 -10.76
N ALA A 76 1.84 21.31 -9.49
CA ALA A 76 1.38 22.63 -9.08
C ALA A 76 2.27 23.76 -9.62
N TRP A 77 3.59 23.52 -9.69
CA TRP A 77 4.51 24.47 -10.31
C TRP A 77 4.33 24.55 -11.82
N ALA A 78 4.14 23.42 -12.52
CA ALA A 78 3.82 23.40 -13.94
C ALA A 78 2.47 24.10 -14.24
N ALA A 79 1.52 24.01 -13.31
CA ALA A 79 0.23 24.67 -13.35
C ALA A 79 0.27 26.16 -12.95
N SER A 80 1.42 26.68 -12.52
CA SER A 80 1.51 28.07 -12.06
C SER A 80 1.19 29.04 -13.19
N GLY A 81 0.10 29.79 -13.03
CA GLY A 81 -0.41 30.72 -14.05
C GLY A 81 -1.63 30.22 -14.82
N ILE A 82 -2.04 28.96 -14.66
CA ILE A 82 -3.33 28.49 -15.20
C ILE A 82 -4.44 28.87 -14.22
N THR A 83 -5.44 29.58 -14.73
CA THR A 83 -6.67 29.89 -13.99
C THR A 83 -7.86 29.31 -14.71
N VAL A 84 -8.79 28.76 -13.94
CA VAL A 84 -10.13 28.40 -14.41
C VAL A 84 -11.06 29.45 -13.81
N ARG A 85 -11.89 30.12 -14.62
CA ARG A 85 -12.77 31.20 -14.14
C ARG A 85 -12.06 32.21 -13.23
N HIS A 86 -10.83 32.59 -13.58
CA HIS A 86 -9.98 33.52 -12.82
C HIS A 86 -9.52 33.06 -11.42
N ARG A 87 -9.74 31.79 -11.06
CA ARG A 87 -9.19 31.17 -9.85
C ARG A 87 -8.03 30.23 -10.19
N PRO A 88 -6.91 30.28 -9.44
CA PRO A 88 -5.82 29.31 -9.61
C PRO A 88 -6.26 27.91 -9.21
N LEU A 89 -5.57 26.90 -9.75
CA LEU A 89 -5.72 25.53 -9.28
C LEU A 89 -4.82 25.32 -8.07
N GLU A 90 -5.41 24.81 -7.00
CA GLU A 90 -4.76 24.65 -5.70
C GLU A 90 -3.93 23.36 -5.65
N GLY A 91 -2.82 23.38 -4.92
CA GLY A 91 -1.95 22.22 -4.71
C GLY A 91 -2.69 21.01 -4.10
N ILE A 92 -3.64 21.27 -3.20
CA ILE A 92 -4.48 20.23 -2.58
C ILE A 92 -5.36 19.48 -3.58
N GLY A 93 -5.80 20.14 -4.65
CA GLY A 93 -6.57 19.49 -5.71
C GLY A 93 -5.73 18.48 -6.51
N TRP A 94 -4.48 18.84 -6.80
CA TRP A 94 -3.54 17.95 -7.47
C TRP A 94 -3.17 16.75 -6.61
N TYR A 95 -2.99 16.95 -5.30
CA TYR A 95 -2.75 15.87 -4.36
C TYR A 95 -3.93 14.87 -4.30
N GLY A 96 -5.16 15.39 -4.28
CA GLY A 96 -6.37 14.57 -4.35
C GLY A 96 -6.42 13.74 -5.64
N ALA A 97 -6.10 14.36 -6.78
CA ALA A 97 -6.04 13.68 -8.07
C ALA A 97 -5.00 12.55 -8.09
N ILE A 98 -3.78 12.80 -7.60
CA ILE A 98 -2.73 11.76 -7.52
C ILE A 98 -3.18 10.62 -6.60
N SER A 99 -3.79 10.93 -5.46
CA SER A 99 -4.27 9.92 -4.51
C SER A 99 -5.37 9.02 -5.10
N VAL A 100 -6.29 9.59 -5.89
CA VAL A 100 -7.32 8.82 -6.59
C VAL A 100 -6.70 7.93 -7.68
N VAL A 101 -5.76 8.46 -8.46
CA VAL A 101 -5.04 7.69 -9.49
C VAL A 101 -4.21 6.56 -8.85
N ASP A 102 -3.62 6.79 -7.66
CA ASP A 102 -2.90 5.74 -6.93
C ASP A 102 -3.80 4.55 -6.61
N VAL A 103 -5.05 4.75 -6.18
CA VAL A 103 -5.97 3.62 -5.96
C VAL A 103 -6.29 2.87 -7.24
N LEU A 104 -6.53 3.59 -8.33
CA LEU A 104 -6.99 3.01 -9.59
C LEU A 104 -5.86 2.35 -10.39
N VAL A 105 -4.64 2.87 -10.29
CA VAL A 105 -3.50 2.46 -11.12
C VAL A 105 -2.32 2.05 -10.27
N GLY A 106 -1.92 2.89 -9.30
CA GLY A 106 -0.75 2.65 -8.46
C GLY A 106 -0.84 1.35 -7.66
N ALA A 107 -1.94 1.12 -6.95
CA ALA A 107 -2.17 -0.06 -6.12
C ALA A 107 -2.24 -1.36 -6.95
N PRO A 108 -3.02 -1.45 -8.05
CA PRO A 108 -2.95 -2.58 -8.96
C PRO A 108 -1.55 -2.83 -9.52
N LEU A 109 -0.82 -1.79 -9.91
CA LEU A 109 0.55 -1.91 -10.41
C LEU A 109 1.50 -2.46 -9.35
N SER A 110 1.42 -1.96 -8.10
CA SER A 110 2.20 -2.49 -6.98
C SER A 110 1.93 -3.98 -6.75
N ILE A 111 0.68 -4.43 -6.90
CA ILE A 111 0.31 -5.85 -6.79
C ILE A 111 0.94 -6.66 -7.93
N VAL A 112 0.84 -6.18 -9.18
CA VAL A 112 1.43 -6.85 -10.35
C VAL A 112 2.94 -7.00 -10.18
N VAL A 113 3.63 -5.94 -9.75
CA VAL A 113 5.08 -5.97 -9.49
C VAL A 113 5.41 -6.97 -8.38
N GLY A 114 4.65 -6.97 -7.28
CA GLY A 114 4.83 -7.94 -6.20
C GLY A 114 4.70 -9.39 -6.68
N ARG A 115 3.72 -9.67 -7.55
CA ARG A 115 3.53 -11.00 -8.18
C ARG A 115 4.66 -11.35 -9.15
N LEU A 116 5.14 -10.38 -9.94
CA LEU A 116 6.27 -10.59 -10.86
C LEU A 116 7.56 -10.94 -10.10
N ILE A 117 7.83 -10.28 -8.99
CA ILE A 117 8.99 -10.58 -8.14
C ILE A 117 8.91 -12.01 -7.61
N ASN A 118 7.74 -12.44 -7.12
CA ASN A 118 7.56 -13.81 -6.66
C ASN A 118 7.70 -14.85 -7.78
N ARG A 119 7.22 -14.55 -9.00
CA ARG A 119 7.43 -15.41 -10.17
C ARG A 119 8.92 -15.50 -10.53
N ALA A 120 9.64 -14.38 -10.49
CA ALA A 120 11.08 -14.36 -10.74
C ALA A 120 11.84 -15.22 -9.71
N CYS A 121 11.48 -15.11 -8.43
CA CYS A 121 12.03 -15.97 -7.37
C CYS A 121 11.81 -17.46 -7.67
N ARG A 122 10.61 -17.87 -8.13
CA ARG A 122 10.34 -19.28 -8.51
C ARG A 122 11.14 -19.76 -9.72
N VAL A 123 11.45 -18.88 -10.66
CA VAL A 123 12.31 -19.25 -11.80
C VAL A 123 13.75 -19.44 -11.32
N LEU A 124 14.22 -18.53 -10.47
CA LEU A 124 15.54 -18.57 -9.88
C LEU A 124 15.76 -19.85 -9.01
N ASP A 125 14.76 -20.26 -8.24
CA ASP A 125 14.84 -21.45 -7.37
C ASP A 125 15.03 -22.78 -8.13
N LYS A 126 14.72 -22.81 -9.44
CA LYS A 126 14.87 -24.00 -10.29
C LYS A 126 16.29 -24.21 -10.81
N THR A 127 17.14 -23.19 -10.78
CA THR A 127 18.51 -23.33 -11.23
C THR A 127 19.37 -23.96 -10.11
N PRO A 128 20.29 -24.89 -10.42
CA PRO A 128 21.13 -25.51 -9.41
C PRO A 128 22.15 -24.50 -8.88
N HIS A 129 22.20 -24.34 -7.56
CA HIS A 129 23.13 -23.41 -6.92
C HIS A 129 23.65 -23.93 -5.58
N ALA A 130 24.79 -23.40 -5.17
CA ALA A 130 25.31 -23.60 -3.83
C ALA A 130 24.44 -22.86 -2.79
N PRO A 131 24.33 -23.39 -1.55
CA PRO A 131 23.65 -22.70 -0.46
C PRO A 131 24.23 -21.29 -0.27
N SER A 132 23.37 -20.26 -0.29
CA SER A 132 23.80 -18.88 -0.07
C SER A 132 22.69 -18.06 0.59
N PRO A 133 23.02 -16.96 1.31
CA PRO A 133 22.01 -16.07 1.91
C PRO A 133 21.01 -15.49 0.91
N LEU A 134 21.43 -15.33 -0.35
CA LEU A 134 20.55 -14.90 -1.44
C LEU A 134 19.51 -15.98 -1.75
N TRP A 135 19.92 -17.24 -1.82
CA TRP A 135 19.03 -18.37 -2.09
C TRP A 135 18.05 -18.64 -0.94
N ASP A 136 18.50 -18.47 0.30
CA ASP A 136 17.61 -18.51 1.46
C ASP A 136 16.54 -17.41 1.36
N THR A 137 16.92 -16.19 0.95
CA THR A 137 15.97 -15.08 0.77
C THR A 137 14.99 -15.34 -0.38
N VAL A 138 15.46 -15.90 -1.50
CA VAL A 138 14.63 -16.30 -2.64
C VAL A 138 13.62 -17.37 -2.23
N HIS A 139 14.08 -18.40 -1.52
CA HIS A 139 13.22 -19.47 -1.02
C HIS A 139 12.18 -18.94 -0.02
N GLN A 140 12.60 -18.09 0.92
CA GLN A 140 11.68 -17.44 1.86
C GLN A 140 10.68 -16.51 1.16
N ASN A 141 11.01 -15.86 0.04
CA ASN A 141 10.04 -15.11 -0.77
C ASN A 141 9.01 -16.00 -1.45
N ILE A 142 9.39 -17.21 -1.86
CA ILE A 142 8.46 -18.20 -2.43
C ILE A 142 7.53 -18.76 -1.36
N VAL A 143 8.03 -19.10 -0.18
CA VAL A 143 7.19 -19.72 0.86
C VAL A 143 6.39 -18.68 1.64
N TYR A 144 7.01 -17.55 1.99
CA TYR A 144 6.46 -16.58 2.93
C TYR A 144 6.04 -15.26 2.27
N GLY A 145 6.38 -15.01 1.00
CA GLY A 145 6.08 -13.73 0.34
C GLY A 145 4.57 -13.48 0.20
N LYS A 146 4.12 -12.26 0.55
CA LYS A 146 2.70 -11.88 0.60
C LYS A 146 1.90 -12.14 -0.69
N TYR A 147 2.57 -12.23 -1.84
CA TYR A 147 1.98 -12.49 -3.16
C TYR A 147 2.23 -13.91 -3.68
N SER A 148 2.67 -14.84 -2.83
CA SER A 148 2.96 -16.21 -3.24
C SER A 148 1.74 -17.09 -3.02
N ASP A 149 1.47 -18.01 -3.94
CA ASP A 149 0.42 -19.02 -3.79
C ASP A 149 0.65 -19.96 -2.58
N ALA A 150 1.88 -20.00 -2.04
CA ALA A 150 2.21 -20.78 -0.85
C ALA A 150 2.04 -20.00 0.47
N HIS A 151 1.77 -18.69 0.39
CA HIS A 151 1.62 -17.84 1.56
C HIS A 151 0.28 -18.11 2.26
N ASP A 152 0.36 -18.42 3.54
CA ASP A 152 -0.76 -18.66 4.44
C ASP A 152 -0.59 -17.75 5.66
N SER A 153 -1.45 -16.72 5.72
CA SER A 153 -1.38 -15.69 6.75
C SER A 153 -1.84 -16.17 8.12
N THR A 154 -2.39 -17.37 8.24
CA THR A 154 -2.80 -17.90 9.54
C THR A 154 -1.62 -18.37 10.39
N LEU A 155 -0.41 -18.38 9.81
CA LEU A 155 0.78 -18.97 10.39
C LEU A 155 1.78 -17.91 10.85
N ASP A 156 2.42 -18.18 11.99
CA ASP A 156 3.66 -17.49 12.36
C ASP A 156 4.84 -18.20 11.69
N TYR A 157 5.39 -17.59 10.66
CA TYR A 157 6.51 -18.17 9.93
C TYR A 157 7.86 -18.01 10.63
N ARG A 158 7.93 -17.19 11.70
CA ARG A 158 9.19 -16.96 12.42
C ARG A 158 9.70 -18.21 13.14
N ASP A 159 8.78 -19.05 13.62
CA ASP A 159 9.09 -20.27 14.37
C ASP A 159 8.96 -21.55 13.51
N ARG A 160 8.56 -21.42 12.23
CA ARG A 160 8.56 -22.54 11.29
C ARG A 160 9.97 -22.84 10.85
N ALA A 161 10.29 -24.12 10.65
CA ALA A 161 11.57 -24.52 10.06
C ALA A 161 11.49 -24.39 8.51
N PRO A 162 12.35 -23.58 7.86
CA PRO A 162 13.40 -22.73 8.42
C PRO A 162 12.88 -21.37 8.93
N PRO A 163 13.40 -20.87 10.07
CA PRO A 163 12.92 -19.63 10.68
C PRO A 163 13.14 -18.44 9.74
N VAL A 164 12.15 -17.56 9.67
CA VAL A 164 12.23 -16.36 8.84
C VAL A 164 13.42 -15.49 9.29
N GLN A 165 14.36 -15.23 8.38
CA GLN A 165 15.54 -14.45 8.67
C GLN A 165 15.23 -12.95 8.62
N TRP A 166 16.00 -12.13 9.36
CA TRP A 166 15.85 -10.66 9.30
C TRP A 166 16.10 -10.10 7.89
N ALA A 167 16.99 -10.74 7.13
CA ALA A 167 17.26 -10.40 5.73
C ALA A 167 16.01 -10.49 4.85
N TRP A 168 15.13 -11.47 5.10
CA TRP A 168 13.86 -11.59 4.40
C TRP A 168 12.86 -10.50 4.79
N TRP A 169 12.78 -10.13 6.07
CA TRP A 169 11.92 -9.02 6.51
C TRP A 169 12.33 -7.69 5.89
N TYR A 170 13.64 -7.44 5.87
CA TYR A 170 14.21 -6.28 5.19
C TYR A 170 13.88 -6.29 3.70
N SER A 171 14.08 -7.43 3.01
CA SER A 171 13.79 -7.54 1.58
C SER A 171 12.31 -7.29 1.27
N GLN A 172 11.38 -7.86 2.06
CA GLN A 172 9.95 -7.60 1.90
C GLN A 172 9.58 -6.14 2.13
N THR A 173 10.18 -5.49 3.11
CA THR A 173 9.93 -4.06 3.39
C THR A 173 10.44 -3.18 2.27
N VAL A 174 11.65 -3.44 1.78
CA VAL A 174 12.27 -2.72 0.67
C VAL A 174 11.47 -2.94 -0.61
N THR A 175 11.17 -4.18 -0.98
CA THR A 175 10.39 -4.53 -2.18
C THR A 175 9.00 -3.91 -2.14
N TRP A 176 8.32 -3.96 -0.99
CA TRP A 176 7.02 -3.33 -0.83
C TRP A 176 7.09 -1.81 -0.97
N THR A 177 8.09 -1.19 -0.35
CA THR A 177 8.33 0.25 -0.45
C THR A 177 8.58 0.67 -1.89
N TRP A 178 9.43 -0.06 -2.62
CA TRP A 178 9.69 0.19 -4.04
C TRP A 178 8.44 0.02 -4.91
N ALA A 179 7.64 -1.01 -4.67
CA ALA A 179 6.38 -1.20 -5.39
C ALA A 179 5.39 -0.05 -5.15
N CYS A 180 5.32 0.46 -3.91
CA CYS A 180 4.51 1.63 -3.56
C CYS A 180 5.05 2.90 -4.24
N VAL A 181 6.36 3.13 -4.17
CA VAL A 181 7.03 4.28 -4.82
C VAL A 181 6.80 4.28 -6.33
N LEU A 182 6.91 3.12 -6.99
CA LEU A 182 6.62 3.00 -8.41
C LEU A 182 5.15 3.33 -8.72
N GLY A 183 4.21 2.84 -7.89
CA GLY A 183 2.79 3.14 -8.02
C GLY A 183 2.49 4.64 -7.92
N GLU A 184 3.04 5.31 -6.92
CA GLU A 184 2.90 6.77 -6.74
C GLU A 184 3.59 7.54 -7.85
N MET A 185 4.78 7.10 -8.28
CA MET A 185 5.52 7.72 -9.36
C MET A 185 4.72 7.66 -10.67
N MET A 186 4.15 6.49 -10.99
CA MET A 186 3.30 6.33 -12.18
C MET A 186 2.03 7.16 -12.07
N SER A 187 1.42 7.21 -10.88
CA SER A 187 0.23 8.04 -10.63
C SER A 187 0.54 9.52 -10.79
N GLY A 188 1.63 10.00 -10.20
CA GLY A 188 2.13 11.36 -10.33
C GLY A 188 2.47 11.73 -11.77
N LEU A 189 3.09 10.82 -12.53
CA LEU A 189 3.34 11.00 -13.96
C LEU A 189 2.04 11.06 -14.76
N ILE A 190 1.07 10.17 -14.50
CA ILE A 190 -0.24 10.22 -15.16
C ILE A 190 -0.91 11.56 -14.91
N VAL A 191 -0.90 12.07 -13.68
CA VAL A 191 -1.47 13.40 -13.38
C VAL A 191 -0.69 14.51 -14.09
N LEU A 192 0.64 14.46 -14.08
CA LEU A 192 1.50 15.44 -14.76
C LEU A 192 1.32 15.45 -16.29
N TYR A 193 1.16 14.29 -16.92
CA TYR A 193 0.89 14.19 -18.36
C TYR A 193 -0.56 14.50 -18.70
N SER A 194 -1.51 14.13 -17.83
CA SER A 194 -2.91 14.53 -17.96
C SER A 194 -3.04 16.05 -17.92
N PHE A 195 -2.22 16.73 -17.12
CA PHE A 195 -2.15 18.19 -17.12
C PHE A 195 -1.83 18.79 -18.51
N LEU A 196 -0.99 18.14 -19.34
CA LEU A 196 -0.74 18.60 -20.72
C LEU A 196 -2.01 18.55 -21.61
N LEU A 197 -3.02 17.78 -21.19
CA LEU A 197 -4.32 17.63 -21.84
C LEU A 197 -5.43 18.45 -21.16
N LEU A 198 -5.11 19.45 -20.32
CA LEU A 198 -6.07 20.30 -19.61
C LEU A 198 -7.13 20.98 -20.49
N ARG A 199 -6.82 21.21 -21.77
CA ARG A 199 -7.77 21.77 -22.73
C ARG A 199 -8.83 20.77 -23.22
N SER A 200 -8.68 19.48 -22.90
CA SER A 200 -9.68 18.46 -23.20
C SER A 200 -10.75 18.45 -22.11
N VAL A 201 -12.01 18.71 -22.51
CA VAL A 201 -13.20 18.65 -21.65
C VAL A 201 -13.37 17.28 -20.97
N TRP A 202 -12.72 16.24 -21.50
CA TRP A 202 -12.79 14.84 -21.08
C TRP A 202 -11.67 14.40 -20.14
N ASN A 203 -10.98 15.31 -19.44
CA ASN A 203 -9.89 14.94 -18.55
C ASN A 203 -10.37 14.76 -17.09
N PRO A 204 -10.74 13.53 -16.66
CA PRO A 204 -11.30 13.29 -15.32
C PRO A 204 -10.32 13.64 -14.19
N VAL A 205 -9.02 13.55 -14.45
CA VAL A 205 -7.97 13.87 -13.48
C VAL A 205 -7.94 15.37 -13.19
N ALA A 206 -8.04 16.19 -14.23
CA ALA A 206 -8.14 17.64 -14.09
C ALA A 206 -9.43 18.07 -13.38
N TRP A 207 -10.54 17.37 -13.60
CA TRP A 207 -11.81 17.64 -12.91
C TRP A 207 -11.72 17.46 -11.39
N ILE A 208 -10.98 16.45 -10.90
CA ILE A 208 -10.77 16.26 -9.46
C ILE A 208 -10.05 17.50 -8.87
N ALA A 209 -8.98 17.95 -9.53
CA ALA A 209 -8.24 19.13 -9.08
C ALA A 209 -9.10 20.40 -9.12
N VAL A 210 -9.92 20.57 -10.15
CA VAL A 210 -10.88 21.68 -10.28
C VAL A 210 -11.93 21.63 -9.16
N VAL A 211 -12.60 20.50 -8.94
CA VAL A 211 -13.66 20.39 -7.91
C VAL A 211 -13.13 20.74 -6.53
N VAL A 212 -11.94 20.24 -6.16
CA VAL A 212 -11.31 20.56 -4.87
C VAL A 212 -10.90 22.03 -4.80
N SER A 213 -10.31 22.59 -5.86
CA SER A 213 -9.88 24.00 -5.88
C SER A 213 -11.06 24.96 -5.77
N PHE A 214 -12.22 24.61 -6.34
CA PHE A 214 -13.43 25.44 -6.31
C PHE A 214 -14.33 25.20 -5.11
N TRP A 215 -14.01 24.22 -4.26
CA TRP A 215 -14.75 24.01 -3.03
C TRP A 215 -14.63 25.26 -2.14
N ASN A 216 -15.77 25.83 -1.72
CA ASN A 216 -15.83 27.03 -0.90
C ASN A 216 -15.55 26.73 0.59
N ALA A 217 -14.38 26.17 0.85
CA ALA A 217 -13.84 25.89 2.16
C ALA A 217 -12.49 26.59 2.30
N ASP A 218 -12.09 26.92 3.52
CA ASP A 218 -10.72 27.40 3.76
C ASP A 218 -9.71 26.27 3.47
N CYS A 219 -8.47 26.67 3.18
CA CYS A 219 -7.41 25.74 2.81
C CYS A 219 -7.15 24.68 3.89
N LEU A 220 -7.27 25.04 5.17
CA LEU A 220 -7.04 24.11 6.28
C LEU A 220 -8.10 23.00 6.26
N LEU A 221 -9.38 23.36 6.11
CA LEU A 221 -10.47 22.39 6.01
C LEU A 221 -10.33 21.50 4.77
N LYS A 222 -9.95 22.05 3.62
CA LYS A 222 -9.66 21.26 2.41
C LYS A 222 -8.54 20.26 2.66
N GLN A 223 -7.45 20.68 3.29
CA GLN A 223 -6.34 19.79 3.64
C GLN A 223 -6.79 18.69 4.59
N TYR A 224 -7.54 19.01 5.65
CA TYR A 224 -8.06 17.99 6.55
C TYR A 224 -8.96 17.00 5.82
N VAL A 225 -9.96 17.46 5.06
CA VAL A 225 -10.90 16.54 4.43
C VAL A 225 -10.24 15.74 3.31
N VAL A 226 -9.54 16.40 2.38
CA VAL A 226 -8.90 15.69 1.27
C VAL A 226 -7.82 14.76 1.78
N VAL A 227 -6.95 15.19 2.70
CA VAL A 227 -5.88 14.31 3.17
C VAL A 227 -6.40 13.22 4.09
N LEU A 228 -7.31 13.50 5.02
CA LEU A 228 -7.85 12.49 5.92
C LEU A 228 -8.72 11.48 5.17
N PHE A 229 -9.56 11.94 4.24
CA PHE A 229 -10.36 11.04 3.39
C PHE A 229 -9.46 10.23 2.45
N SER A 230 -8.47 10.85 1.82
CA SER A 230 -7.49 10.13 0.99
C SER A 230 -6.74 9.09 1.83
N ARG A 231 -6.17 9.48 2.96
CA ARG A 231 -5.40 8.58 3.80
C ARG A 231 -6.24 7.48 4.44
N ILE A 232 -7.44 7.76 4.94
CA ILE A 232 -8.24 6.74 5.62
C ILE A 232 -8.98 5.88 4.60
N VAL A 233 -9.78 6.49 3.72
CA VAL A 233 -10.62 5.76 2.78
C VAL A 233 -9.80 5.16 1.66
N LEU A 234 -8.87 5.91 1.05
CA LEU A 234 -8.07 5.37 -0.06
C LEU A 234 -6.99 4.40 0.42
N SER A 235 -6.37 4.58 1.60
CA SER A 235 -5.47 3.54 2.13
C SER A 235 -6.23 2.29 2.56
N TYR A 236 -7.42 2.44 3.14
CA TYR A 236 -8.29 1.28 3.43
C TYR A 236 -8.70 0.59 2.14
N LEU A 237 -9.13 1.34 1.12
CA LEU A 237 -9.53 0.80 -0.18
C LEU A 237 -8.35 0.14 -0.88
N ARG A 238 -7.16 0.72 -0.82
CA ARG A 238 -5.91 0.12 -1.31
C ARG A 238 -5.61 -1.20 -0.61
N LEU A 239 -5.75 -1.26 0.72
CA LEU A 239 -5.57 -2.50 1.46
C LEU A 239 -6.68 -3.51 1.19
N ALA A 240 -7.93 -3.08 1.05
CA ALA A 240 -9.04 -3.93 0.67
C ALA A 240 -8.85 -4.48 -0.75
N LEU A 241 -8.34 -3.69 -1.69
CA LEU A 241 -7.97 -4.13 -3.03
C LEU A 241 -6.81 -5.12 -2.98
N ILE A 242 -5.77 -4.82 -2.21
CA ILE A 242 -4.65 -5.75 -1.99
C ILE A 242 -5.16 -7.05 -1.39
N ASP A 243 -5.99 -7.01 -0.35
CA ASP A 243 -6.55 -8.19 0.32
C ASP A 243 -7.54 -8.95 -0.58
N HIS A 244 -8.31 -8.26 -1.44
CA HIS A 244 -9.22 -8.86 -2.40
C HIS A 244 -8.49 -9.57 -3.53
N PHE A 245 -7.50 -8.90 -4.15
CA PHE A 245 -6.66 -9.54 -5.18
C PHE A 245 -5.70 -10.57 -4.58
N ASN A 246 -5.31 -10.40 -3.32
CA ASN A 246 -4.60 -11.41 -2.55
C ASN A 246 -5.57 -12.31 -1.79
N GLN A 247 -6.83 -12.48 -2.21
CA GLN A 247 -7.65 -13.57 -1.70
C GLN A 247 -6.78 -14.83 -1.72
N TYR A 248 -6.24 -15.19 -0.55
CA TYR A 248 -6.83 -16.20 0.31
C TYR A 248 -7.97 -16.85 -0.44
N THR A 249 -7.60 -17.59 -1.49
CA THR A 249 -8.25 -18.85 -1.73
C THR A 249 -8.13 -19.51 -0.37
N GLU A 250 -9.17 -19.36 0.46
CA GLU A 250 -9.56 -20.44 1.33
C GLU A 250 -9.37 -21.65 0.43
N ARG A 251 -8.35 -22.44 0.72
CA ARG A 251 -8.44 -23.83 0.32
C ARG A 251 -9.75 -24.22 0.93
N THR A 252 -10.80 -24.25 0.12
CA THR A 252 -11.98 -25.04 0.39
C THR A 252 -11.39 -26.31 0.92
N THR A 253 -11.60 -26.57 2.21
CA THR A 253 -11.20 -27.80 2.84
C THR A 253 -11.92 -28.88 2.04
N ALA A 254 -11.24 -29.40 1.01
CA ALA A 254 -11.53 -30.70 0.49
C ALA A 254 -11.36 -31.60 1.71
N SER A 255 -12.51 -32.04 2.20
CA SER A 255 -12.72 -32.85 3.38
C SER A 255 -11.57 -33.85 3.59
N PRO A 256 -11.07 -34.03 4.82
CA PRO A 256 -10.22 -35.15 5.15
C PRO A 256 -11.09 -36.42 5.15
N SER A 257 -11.23 -37.08 4.01
CA SER A 257 -11.69 -38.46 3.95
C SER A 257 -10.58 -39.34 3.42
N ALA A 258 -9.57 -39.53 4.27
CA ALA A 258 -8.73 -40.73 4.34
C ALA A 258 -7.72 -40.53 5.48
N GLU A 259 -8.13 -40.86 6.70
CA GLU A 259 -7.16 -41.31 7.70
C GLU A 259 -6.48 -42.59 7.18
N PRO A 260 -5.15 -42.71 7.29
CA PRO A 260 -4.56 -43.97 7.66
C PRO A 260 -4.06 -43.81 9.09
N SER A 261 -4.94 -44.18 10.03
CA SER A 261 -4.61 -44.85 11.29
C SER A 261 -3.18 -44.65 11.83
N CYS A 262 -2.98 -43.61 12.64
CA CYS A 262 -1.96 -43.65 13.69
C CYS A 262 -2.47 -44.56 14.83
N LEU A 263 -2.27 -45.87 14.67
CA LEU A 263 -2.45 -46.83 15.75
C LEU A 263 -1.35 -46.62 16.82
N PRO A 264 -1.69 -46.43 18.10
CA PRO A 264 -0.70 -46.35 19.17
C PRO A 264 0.00 -47.69 19.39
N ARG A 265 1.32 -47.63 19.52
CA ARG A 265 2.29 -48.74 19.61
C ARG A 265 2.25 -49.55 20.92
N PHE A 266 1.16 -49.49 21.69
CA PHE A 266 1.06 -50.09 23.04
C PHE A 266 0.21 -51.36 23.16
N LEU A 267 -0.21 -51.97 22.03
CA LEU A 267 -0.96 -53.23 22.03
C LEU A 267 -0.28 -54.31 21.16
N ARG A 268 0.99 -54.61 21.45
CA ARG A 268 1.63 -55.88 21.08
C ARG A 268 2.21 -56.52 22.33
N GLY A 269 1.35 -57.21 23.06
CA GLY A 269 1.69 -58.32 23.96
C GLY A 269 1.06 -59.57 23.39
#